data_AF-A0A8I0HCL1-F1
#
_entry.id   AF-A0A8I0HCL1-F1
#
_cell.length_a   1.000
_cell.length_b   1.000
_cell.length_c   1.000
_cell.angle_alpha   90.00
_cell.angle_beta   90.00
_cell.angle_gamma   90.00
#
_symmetry.space_group_name_H-M   'P 1'
#
loop_
_entity.id
_entity.type
_entity.pdbx_description
1 polymer ?
#
loop_
_entity_poly.entity_id
_entity_poly.type
_entity_poly.pdbx_seq_one_letter_code
_entity_poly.pdbx_strand_id
1 'polypeptide(L)'
;FEQYIETLDPVLMHAGENAPHAYFIPFDADQDARGARESSRRFTLLNGQWEFKYYPSVRDFTADFDPMTKPLEASMPVPGTWQMN
;
A
#
# COMPACT_ATOMS: atom_id res chain seq x y z
N PHE A 1 -15.29 4.10 -8.92
CA PHE A 1 -13.98 3.41 -9.02
C PHE A 1 -13.52 3.28 -10.46
N GLU A 2 -14.32 2.73 -11.38
CA GLU A 2 -13.95 2.60 -12.81
C GLU A 2 -13.47 3.92 -13.45
N GLN A 3 -14.15 5.03 -13.16
CA GLN A 3 -13.79 6.34 -13.73
C GLN A 3 -12.39 6.85 -13.32
N TYR A 4 -11.84 6.44 -12.17
CA TYR A 4 -10.56 6.95 -11.69
C TYR A 4 -9.35 6.28 -12.36
N ILE A 5 -9.48 5.00 -12.71
CA ILE A 5 -8.38 4.20 -13.27
C ILE A 5 -8.34 4.34 -14.79
N GLU A 6 -9.49 4.50 -15.44
CA GLU A 6 -9.58 4.46 -16.91
C GLU A 6 -9.35 5.83 -17.58
N THR A 7 -9.64 6.96 -16.92
CA THR A 7 -9.51 8.28 -17.56
C THR A 7 -8.09 8.85 -17.50
N LEU A 8 -7.28 8.39 -16.54
CA LEU A 8 -5.93 8.91 -16.27
C LEU A 8 -5.88 10.45 -16.13
N ASP A 9 -6.99 11.07 -15.68
CA ASP A 9 -7.05 12.52 -15.49
C ASP A 9 -6.17 12.91 -14.29
N PRO A 10 -5.07 13.67 -14.49
CA PRO A 10 -4.15 14.03 -13.42
C PRO A 10 -4.82 14.84 -12.30
N VAL A 11 -5.95 15.50 -12.57
CA VAL A 11 -6.73 16.22 -11.55
C VAL A 11 -7.46 15.25 -10.61
N LEU A 12 -7.77 14.04 -11.08
CA LEU A 12 -8.49 13.01 -10.32
C LEU A 12 -7.57 11.93 -9.72
N MET A 13 -6.28 11.91 -10.05
CA MET A 13 -5.34 10.86 -9.61
C MET A 13 -5.05 10.86 -8.11
N HIS A 14 -5.38 11.94 -7.39
CA HIS A 14 -5.11 12.08 -5.96
C HIS A 14 -6.41 12.29 -5.18
N ALA A 15 -6.85 11.26 -4.46
CA ALA A 15 -8.05 11.29 -3.64
C ALA A 15 -7.76 10.75 -2.24
N GLY A 16 -8.12 11.51 -1.20
CA GLY A 16 -7.92 11.10 0.20
C GLY A 16 -6.46 11.15 0.70
N GLU A 17 -5.56 11.78 -0.05
CA GLU A 17 -4.17 11.98 0.34
C GLU A 17 -4.01 13.16 1.31
N ASN A 18 -2.98 13.11 2.15
CA ASN A 18 -2.56 14.27 2.93
C ASN A 18 -1.93 15.33 2.03
N ALA A 19 -2.04 16.61 2.41
CA ALA A 19 -1.32 17.69 1.73
C ALA A 19 0.20 17.41 1.73
N PRO A 20 0.95 17.86 0.71
CA PRO A 20 2.40 17.71 0.68
C PRO A 20 3.05 18.28 1.94
N HIS A 21 3.85 17.46 2.62
CA HIS A 21 4.54 17.80 3.86
C HIS A 21 5.91 17.12 3.93
N ALA A 22 6.77 17.59 4.82
CA ALA A 22 8.04 16.92 5.09
C ALA A 22 7.79 15.53 5.69
N TYR A 23 8.65 14.57 5.38
CA TYR A 23 8.58 13.22 5.94
C TYR A 23 8.52 13.25 7.48
N PHE A 24 7.56 12.53 8.06
CA PHE A 24 7.27 12.58 9.48
C PHE A 24 7.11 11.18 10.07
N ILE A 25 8.01 10.82 11.00
CA ILE A 25 7.89 9.64 11.87
C ILE A 25 7.95 10.13 13.32
N PRO A 26 6.88 9.98 14.09
CA PRO A 26 6.89 10.38 15.49
C PRO A 26 7.74 9.39 16.30
N PHE A 27 8.43 9.90 17.31
CA PHE A 27 9.13 9.12 18.32
C PHE A 27 8.51 9.45 19.68
N ASP A 28 8.41 8.48 20.59
CA ASP A 28 8.01 8.79 21.97
C ASP A 28 9.10 9.65 22.65
N ALA A 29 8.73 10.38 23.70
CA ALA A 29 9.59 11.38 24.34
C ALA A 29 10.92 10.83 24.88
N ASP A 30 10.98 9.52 25.16
CA ASP A 30 12.16 8.80 25.66
C ASP A 30 13.01 8.15 24.55
N GLN A 31 12.66 8.34 23.27
CA GLN A 31 13.38 7.73 22.14
C GLN A 31 14.31 8.71 21.42
N ASP A 32 15.37 8.19 20.78
CA ASP A 32 16.24 8.98 19.90
C ASP A 32 15.57 9.24 18.55
N ALA A 33 15.03 10.45 18.37
CA ALA A 33 14.39 10.88 17.13
C ALA A 33 15.33 11.02 15.92
N ARG A 34 16.65 10.86 16.11
CA ARG A 34 17.64 10.82 15.01
C ARG A 34 18.01 9.39 14.60
N GLY A 35 17.51 8.39 15.32
CA GLY A 35 17.74 6.98 15.03
C GLY A 35 17.06 6.52 13.74
N ALA A 36 17.27 5.25 13.39
CA ALA A 36 16.54 4.62 12.29
C ALA A 36 15.02 4.71 12.54
N ARG A 37 14.24 5.00 11.51
CA ARG A 37 12.77 5.13 11.63
C ARG A 37 12.11 3.87 12.23
N GLU A 38 12.68 2.70 11.94
CA GLU A 38 12.22 1.39 12.42
C GLU A 38 12.36 1.25 13.94
N SER A 39 13.17 2.09 14.58
CA SER A 39 13.31 2.11 16.03
C SER A 39 12.19 2.87 16.76
N SER A 40 11.39 3.66 16.04
CA SER A 40 10.23 4.33 16.65
C SER A 40 9.17 3.32 17.10
N ARG A 41 8.67 3.48 18.33
CA ARG A 41 7.53 2.67 18.83
C ARG A 41 6.20 3.00 18.14
N ARG A 42 6.16 4.11 17.42
CA ARG A 42 5.00 4.56 16.63
C ARG A 42 5.10 4.20 15.16
N PHE A 43 6.16 3.48 14.77
CA PHE A 43 6.36 3.00 13.41
C PHE A 43 6.00 1.51 13.30
N THR A 44 5.42 1.12 12.17
CA THR A 44 5.14 -0.28 11.85
C THR A 44 5.56 -0.54 10.41
N LEU A 45 6.51 -1.45 10.22
CA LEU A 45 6.92 -1.87 8.88
C LEU A 45 5.95 -2.93 8.37
N LEU A 46 5.29 -2.64 7.23
CA LEU A 46 4.39 -3.58 6.58
C LEU A 46 5.04 -4.34 5.42
N ASN A 47 6.36 -4.24 5.27
CA ASN A 47 7.11 -5.11 4.35
C ASN A 47 7.00 -6.57 4.82
N GLY A 48 6.97 -7.50 3.89
CA GLY A 48 6.83 -8.93 4.20
C GLY A 48 6.16 -9.70 3.07
N GLN A 49 5.55 -10.82 3.41
CA GLN A 49 4.78 -11.62 2.48
C GLN A 49 3.35 -11.09 2.39
N TRP A 50 2.90 -10.83 1.17
CA TRP A 50 1.56 -10.33 0.88
C TRP A 50 0.84 -11.29 -0.06
N GLU A 51 -0.42 -11.56 0.25
CA GLU A 51 -1.34 -12.18 -0.68
C GLU A 51 -1.53 -11.27 -1.91
N PHE A 52 -1.46 -11.86 -3.11
CA PHE A 52 -1.48 -11.13 -4.36
C PHE A 52 -2.23 -11.92 -5.45
N LYS A 53 -2.94 -11.19 -6.31
CA LYS A 53 -3.56 -11.75 -7.52
C LYS A 53 -3.50 -10.73 -8.64
N TYR A 54 -2.96 -11.16 -9.79
CA TYR A 54 -2.95 -10.36 -11.01
C TYR A 54 -4.23 -10.58 -11.81
N TYR A 55 -4.74 -9.49 -12.40
CA TYR A 55 -5.86 -9.51 -13.32
C TYR A 55 -5.44 -8.86 -14.65
N PRO A 56 -5.76 -9.46 -15.82
CA PRO A 56 -5.46 -8.86 -17.12
C PRO A 56 -6.16 -7.51 -17.36
N SER A 57 -7.32 -7.30 -16.76
CA SER A 57 -8.11 -6.08 -16.82
C SER A 57 -8.68 -5.73 -15.45
N VAL A 58 -8.83 -4.44 -15.15
CA VAL A 58 -9.54 -3.96 -13.95
C VAL A 58 -10.99 -4.45 -13.92
N ARG A 59 -11.60 -4.69 -15.08
CA ARG A 59 -12.97 -5.21 -15.21
C ARG A 59 -13.11 -6.68 -14.80
N ASP A 60 -11.99 -7.39 -14.68
CA ASP A 60 -11.98 -8.77 -14.19
C ASP A 60 -12.00 -8.83 -12.66
N PHE A 61 -11.80 -7.69 -11.98
CA PHE A 61 -11.91 -7.57 -10.53
C PHE A 61 -13.39 -7.47 -10.12
N THR A 62 -13.81 -8.34 -9.18
CA THR A 62 -15.23 -8.41 -8.78
C THR A 62 -15.52 -7.47 -7.61
N ALA A 63 -16.67 -6.77 -7.67
CA ALA A 63 -17.07 -5.82 -6.63
C ALA A 63 -17.36 -6.46 -5.26
N ASP A 64 -17.53 -7.79 -5.22
CA ASP A 64 -17.78 -8.58 -4.01
C ASP A 64 -16.49 -9.16 -3.40
N PHE A 65 -15.33 -8.61 -3.75
CA PHE A 65 -14.06 -9.02 -3.14
C PHE A 65 -14.03 -8.63 -1.66
N ASP A 66 -13.80 -9.63 -0.81
CA ASP A 66 -13.58 -9.46 0.61
C ASP A 66 -12.33 -10.27 1.00
N PRO A 67 -11.22 -9.59 1.36
CA PRO A 67 -9.96 -10.25 1.70
C PRO A 67 -10.06 -11.12 2.96
N MET A 68 -11.10 -10.96 3.79
CA MET A 68 -11.30 -11.79 4.98
C MET A 68 -11.96 -13.14 4.67
N THR A 69 -12.65 -13.25 3.53
CA THR A 69 -13.42 -14.44 3.16
C THR A 69 -12.95 -15.11 1.87
N LYS A 70 -12.11 -14.43 1.08
CA LYS A 70 -11.55 -14.93 -0.18
C LYS A 70 -10.01 -14.80 -0.17
N PRO A 71 -9.28 -15.82 0.32
CA PRO A 71 -7.82 -15.82 0.26
C PRO A 71 -7.34 -15.80 -1.19
N LEU A 72 -6.24 -15.09 -1.46
CA LEU A 72 -5.63 -15.03 -2.79
C LEU A 72 -4.67 -16.20 -3.02
N GLU A 73 -4.53 -16.60 -4.27
CA GLU A 73 -3.83 -17.84 -4.64
C GLU A 73 -2.30 -17.74 -4.55
N ALA A 74 -1.74 -16.53 -4.61
CA ALA A 74 -0.30 -16.30 -4.57
C ALA A 74 0.09 -15.45 -3.35
N SER A 75 1.31 -15.68 -2.86
CA SER A 75 1.97 -14.86 -1.84
C SER A 75 3.31 -14.40 -2.39
N MET A 76 3.62 -13.11 -2.26
CA MET A 76 4.84 -12.51 -2.79
C MET A 76 5.53 -11.56 -1.79
N PRO A 77 6.86 -11.41 -1.86
CA PRO A 77 7.58 -10.46 -1.03
C PRO A 77 7.34 -9.03 -1.50
N VAL A 78 7.05 -8.15 -0.54
CA VAL A 78 6.91 -6.71 -0.73
C VAL A 78 7.92 -5.97 0.16
N PRO A 79 8.67 -4.98 -0.37
CA PRO A 79 8.63 -4.48 -1.74
C PRO A 79 9.31 -5.42 -2.74
N GLY A 80 8.83 -5.40 -3.99
CA GLY A 80 9.34 -6.20 -5.09
C GLY A 80 8.51 -5.97 -6.36
N THR A 81 9.05 -6.38 -7.50
CA THR A 81 8.36 -6.29 -8.80
C THR A 81 7.64 -7.60 -9.09
N TRP A 82 6.35 -7.55 -9.41
CA TRP A 82 5.52 -8.74 -9.63
C TRP A 82 6.02 -9.64 -10.77
N GLN A 83 6.61 -9.10 -11.84
CA GLN A 83 7.19 -9.89 -12.93
C GLN A 83 8.43 -10.71 -12.54
N MET A 84 9.01 -10.46 -11.36
CA MET A 84 10.21 -11.14 -10.88
C MET A 84 9.91 -12.30 -9.93
N ASN A 85 8.63 -12.62 -9.71
CA ASN A 85 8.15 -13.66 -8.80
C ASN A 85 7.38 -14.76 -9.54
#